data_AF-A0A934XUX1-F1
#
_entry.id   AF-A0A934XUX1-F1
#
_cell.length_a   1.000
_cell.length_b   1.000
_cell.length_c   1.000
_cell.angle_alpha   90.00
_cell.angle_beta   90.00
_cell.angle_gamma   90.00
#
_symmetry.space_group_name_H-M   'P 1'
#
loop_
_entity.id
_entity.type
_entity.pdbx_description
1 polymer ?
#
loop_
_entity_poly.entity_id
_entity_poly.type
_entity_poly.pdbx_seq_one_letter_code
_entity_poly.pdbx_strand_id
1 'polypeptide(L)'
;MSALAASTTLAAEKSGPIVDDSAYVHAHLLVEVEPGRRLNLYCTGKGSPTVVFDSGVTGETVSWALVQPAVAKRTRACSYDRAGTGYSDPGTRTGTSANIVDDLHRLMKAADIPPPYILVGHSYGGMNVRLYKDYFPSEVVGMVLVDPSHEDWVRRVWALTPTQLTYEQYVAEGFEPMWRDERECLRAATLGFVEGSELYKKCVPGPDPRFSDAVNAAYHKIYLSPAIYQAALTEDENLHFESSDQLRMARSWYGNMPLIVLRG
;
A
#
# COMPACT_ATOMS: atom_id res chain seq x y z
N MET A 1 32.73 7.94 40.63
CA MET A 1 32.52 7.16 39.40
C MET A 1 32.02 8.12 38.34
N SER A 2 32.89 8.49 37.40
CA SER A 2 32.61 9.47 36.35
C SER A 2 31.76 8.86 35.25
N ALA A 3 30.66 9.51 34.88
CA ALA A 3 29.88 9.16 33.70
C ALA A 3 30.50 9.84 32.46
N LEU A 4 30.99 9.01 31.54
CA LEU A 4 31.39 9.44 30.19
C LEU A 4 30.12 9.62 29.36
N ALA A 5 29.83 10.85 28.96
CA ALA A 5 28.85 11.14 27.93
C ALA A 5 29.50 10.86 26.55
N ALA A 6 29.08 9.77 25.91
CA ALA A 6 29.40 9.51 24.51
C ALA A 6 28.53 10.44 23.65
N SER A 7 29.14 11.47 23.07
CA SER A 7 28.54 12.29 22.03
C SER A 7 28.54 11.49 20.73
N THR A 8 27.39 10.91 20.38
CA THR A 8 27.15 10.39 19.03
C THR A 8 26.76 11.57 18.14
N THR A 9 27.73 12.08 17.38
CA THR A 9 27.43 12.89 16.20
C THR A 9 26.68 12.01 15.21
N LEU A 10 25.36 12.22 15.06
CA LEU A 10 24.64 11.73 13.90
C LEU A 10 25.30 12.32 12.66
N ALA A 11 25.93 11.47 11.85
CA ALA A 11 26.26 11.84 10.49
C ALA A 11 24.96 12.23 9.79
N ALA A 12 24.89 13.43 9.22
CA ALA A 12 23.77 13.83 8.39
C ALA A 12 23.56 12.76 7.31
N GLU A 13 22.40 12.10 7.32
CA GLU A 13 22.00 11.21 6.23
C GLU A 13 22.10 11.99 4.93
N LYS A 14 22.89 11.49 3.98
CA LYS A 14 22.86 12.00 2.62
C LYS A 14 21.43 11.86 2.14
N SER A 15 20.74 12.97 1.90
CA SER A 15 19.40 12.98 1.31
C SER A 15 19.42 12.10 0.06
N GLY A 16 18.57 11.09 0.03
CA GLY A 16 18.41 10.20 -1.11
C GLY A 16 18.04 10.96 -2.40
N PRO A 17 17.96 10.27 -3.55
CA PRO A 17 17.52 10.91 -4.79
C PRO A 17 16.11 11.49 -4.63
N ILE A 18 15.93 12.72 -5.12
CA ILE A 18 14.63 13.41 -5.13
C ILE A 18 13.79 12.83 -6.27
N VAL A 19 12.53 12.48 -5.97
CA VAL A 19 11.51 12.13 -6.96
C VAL A 19 10.93 13.41 -7.53
N ASP A 20 11.27 13.70 -8.79
CA ASP A 20 10.85 14.90 -9.54
C ASP A 20 10.25 14.54 -10.91
N ASP A 21 9.85 13.28 -11.10
CA ASP A 21 9.26 12.87 -12.36
C ASP A 21 7.81 13.37 -12.46
N SER A 22 7.51 14.10 -13.53
CA SER A 22 6.16 14.56 -13.88
C SER A 22 5.13 13.43 -13.97
N ALA A 23 5.56 12.17 -14.15
CA ALA A 23 4.72 11.00 -14.02
C ALA A 23 3.86 11.03 -12.75
N TYR A 24 4.42 11.48 -11.62
CA TYR A 24 3.75 11.40 -10.32
C TYR A 24 2.85 12.59 -9.99
N VAL A 25 2.67 13.55 -10.91
CA VAL A 25 1.82 14.74 -10.67
C VAL A 25 0.43 14.66 -11.33
N HIS A 26 0.12 13.56 -12.03
CA HIS A 26 -1.18 13.33 -12.63
C HIS A 26 -1.49 11.83 -12.78
N ALA A 27 -2.75 11.50 -13.07
CA ALA A 27 -3.12 10.14 -13.44
C ALA A 27 -2.37 9.68 -14.70
N HIS A 28 -2.04 8.40 -14.77
CA HIS A 28 -1.50 7.73 -15.95
C HIS A 28 -2.64 7.13 -16.77
N LEU A 29 -2.73 5.80 -16.86
CA LEU A 29 -3.82 5.14 -17.54
C LEU A 29 -4.95 4.88 -16.54
N LEU A 30 -6.06 5.59 -16.68
CA LEU A 30 -7.29 5.29 -15.95
C LEU A 30 -8.03 4.17 -16.67
N VAL A 31 -8.01 2.97 -16.09
CA VAL A 31 -8.61 1.77 -16.65
C VAL A 31 -9.93 1.50 -15.95
N GLU A 32 -11.02 1.40 -16.71
CA GLU A 32 -12.33 1.06 -16.18
C GLU A 32 -12.39 -0.44 -15.79
N VAL A 33 -12.53 -0.72 -14.49
CA VAL A 33 -12.59 -2.09 -13.95
C VAL A 33 -14.03 -2.55 -13.71
N GLU A 34 -14.94 -1.59 -13.55
CA GLU A 34 -16.39 -1.73 -13.43
C GLU A 34 -17.07 -0.48 -13.98
N PRO A 35 -18.37 -0.53 -14.37
CA PRO A 35 -19.09 0.62 -14.94
C PRO A 35 -18.93 1.89 -14.10
N GLY A 36 -18.23 2.89 -14.66
CA GLY A 36 -18.03 4.19 -14.02
C GLY A 36 -17.00 4.21 -12.88
N ARG A 37 -16.20 3.16 -12.70
CA ARG A 37 -15.09 3.11 -11.73
C ARG A 37 -13.79 2.72 -12.41
N ARG A 38 -12.80 3.61 -12.32
CA ARG A 38 -11.49 3.45 -12.94
C ARG A 38 -10.37 3.41 -11.91
N LEU A 39 -9.36 2.61 -12.20
CA LEU A 39 -8.12 2.56 -11.43
C LEU A 39 -6.97 3.15 -12.25
N ASN A 40 -6.09 3.90 -11.58
CA ASN A 40 -4.88 4.43 -12.17
C ASN A 40 -3.81 3.34 -12.27
N LEU A 41 -3.25 3.17 -13.46
CA LEU A 41 -2.19 2.22 -13.76
C LEU A 41 -1.02 2.95 -14.42
N TYR A 42 0.17 2.80 -13.83
CA TYR A 42 1.41 3.33 -14.37
C TYR A 42 2.35 2.20 -14.77
N CYS A 43 2.52 1.99 -16.08
CA CYS A 43 3.45 1.01 -16.62
C CYS A 43 4.58 1.66 -17.41
N THR A 44 5.81 1.19 -17.19
CA THR A 44 7.01 1.56 -17.96
C THR A 44 7.80 0.32 -18.37
N GLY A 45 8.70 0.48 -19.32
CA GLY A 45 9.45 -0.65 -19.89
C GLY A 45 8.59 -1.56 -20.78
N LYS A 46 9.22 -2.61 -21.30
CA LYS A 46 8.60 -3.61 -22.20
C LYS A 46 9.22 -4.98 -21.91
N GLY A 47 8.45 -6.04 -22.11
CA GLY A 47 8.91 -7.41 -21.92
C GLY A 47 7.93 -8.26 -21.10
N SER A 48 8.35 -9.48 -20.79
CA SER A 48 7.64 -10.44 -19.96
C SER A 48 8.68 -11.22 -19.12
N PRO A 49 8.38 -11.60 -17.86
CA PRO A 49 7.13 -11.37 -17.12
C PRO A 49 6.93 -9.89 -16.76
N THR A 50 5.68 -9.45 -16.63
CA THR A 50 5.39 -8.10 -16.11
C THR A 50 5.59 -8.08 -14.60
N VAL A 51 6.36 -7.12 -14.09
CA VAL A 51 6.49 -6.89 -12.65
C VAL A 51 5.37 -5.94 -12.22
N VAL A 52 4.55 -6.35 -11.24
CA VAL A 52 3.42 -5.56 -10.73
C VAL A 52 3.66 -5.22 -9.27
N PHE A 53 3.59 -3.94 -8.93
CA PHE A 53 3.85 -3.41 -7.59
C PHE A 53 2.54 -3.06 -6.87
N ASP A 54 2.40 -3.54 -5.65
CA ASP A 54 1.28 -3.27 -4.73
C ASP A 54 1.81 -2.66 -3.43
N SER A 55 1.39 -1.44 -3.14
CA SER A 55 1.89 -0.63 -2.02
C SER A 55 1.29 -1.06 -0.67
N GLY A 56 1.80 -0.49 0.43
CA GLY A 56 1.17 -0.64 1.75
C GLY A 56 -0.18 0.07 1.83
N VAL A 57 -0.83 0.06 2.99
CA VAL A 57 -2.11 0.76 3.21
C VAL A 57 -2.03 2.21 2.75
N THR A 58 -3.04 2.67 2.01
CA THR A 58 -3.11 3.98 1.32
C THR A 58 -1.98 4.32 0.35
N GLY A 59 -1.01 3.42 0.13
CA GLY A 59 0.10 3.66 -0.75
C GLY A 59 -0.32 3.77 -2.21
N GLU A 60 0.50 4.48 -2.98
CA GLU A 60 0.17 4.95 -4.32
C GLU A 60 1.32 4.62 -5.28
N THR A 61 1.15 4.88 -6.57
CA THR A 61 2.18 4.66 -7.60
C THR A 61 3.51 5.34 -7.27
N VAL A 62 3.50 6.52 -6.62
CA VAL A 62 4.71 7.24 -6.20
C VAL A 62 5.54 6.49 -5.17
N SER A 63 4.95 5.56 -4.40
CA SER A 63 5.69 4.72 -3.43
C SER A 63 6.79 3.88 -4.10
N TRP A 64 6.67 3.61 -5.40
CA TRP A 64 7.62 2.81 -6.17
C TRP A 64 8.55 3.65 -7.06
N ALA A 65 8.57 4.97 -6.90
CA ALA A 65 9.24 5.88 -7.82
C ALA A 65 10.74 5.67 -8.00
N LEU A 66 11.42 5.14 -6.98
CA LEU A 66 12.86 4.84 -7.05
C LEU A 66 13.16 3.41 -7.52
N VAL A 67 12.16 2.51 -7.50
CA VAL A 67 12.34 1.08 -7.78
C VAL A 67 11.81 0.71 -9.17
N GLN A 68 10.59 1.14 -9.50
CA GLN A 68 9.94 0.80 -10.76
C GLN A 68 10.80 1.18 -11.99
N PRO A 69 11.42 2.38 -12.08
CA PRO A 69 12.26 2.73 -13.22
C PRO A 69 13.51 1.86 -13.37
N ALA A 70 14.06 1.35 -12.26
CA ALA A 70 15.21 0.45 -12.30
C ALA A 70 14.82 -0.93 -12.85
N VAL A 71 13.65 -1.44 -12.45
CA VAL A 71 13.09 -2.70 -12.94
C VAL A 71 12.64 -2.60 -14.41
N ALA A 72 12.07 -1.46 -14.81
CA ALA A 72 11.61 -1.18 -16.17
C ALA A 72 12.71 -1.28 -17.24
N LYS A 73 13.99 -1.19 -16.84
CA LYS A 73 15.16 -1.42 -17.72
C LYS A 73 15.30 -2.88 -18.17
N ARG A 74 14.59 -3.82 -17.54
CA ARG A 74 14.73 -5.27 -17.77
C ARG A 74 13.47 -5.90 -18.34
N THR A 75 12.30 -5.45 -17.90
CA THR A 75 11.00 -5.96 -18.36
C THR A 75 9.92 -4.88 -18.17
N ARG A 76 8.67 -5.15 -18.54
CA ARG A 76 7.55 -4.27 -18.21
C ARG A 76 7.34 -4.22 -16.69
N ALA A 77 7.20 -3.03 -16.14
CA ALA A 77 7.06 -2.76 -14.73
C ALA A 77 5.87 -1.82 -14.49
N CYS A 78 4.88 -2.27 -13.72
CA CYS A 78 3.61 -1.58 -13.49
C CYS A 78 3.35 -1.37 -12.00
N SER A 79 3.02 -0.15 -11.60
CA SER A 79 2.41 0.17 -10.30
C SER A 79 0.99 0.65 -10.53
N TYR A 80 0.13 0.52 -9.52
CA TYR A 80 -1.26 0.96 -9.63
C TYR A 80 -1.73 1.60 -8.32
N ASP A 81 -2.74 2.46 -8.41
CA ASP A 81 -3.43 2.99 -7.24
C ASP A 81 -4.68 2.13 -6.99
N ARG A 82 -4.89 1.70 -5.75
CA ARG A 82 -6.10 0.95 -5.36
C ARG A 82 -7.31 1.89 -5.33
N ALA A 83 -8.51 1.32 -5.26
CA ALA A 83 -9.73 2.13 -5.24
C ALA A 83 -9.70 3.14 -4.08
N GLY A 84 -9.88 4.43 -4.39
CA GLY A 84 -9.81 5.53 -3.43
C GLY A 84 -8.41 6.02 -3.04
N THR A 85 -7.33 5.42 -3.55
CA THR A 85 -5.97 5.93 -3.36
C THR A 85 -5.45 6.65 -4.61
N GLY A 86 -4.46 7.53 -4.45
CA GLY A 86 -3.79 8.21 -5.55
C GLY A 86 -4.76 8.87 -6.53
N TYR A 87 -4.69 8.45 -7.78
CA TYR A 87 -5.52 8.96 -8.87
C TYR A 87 -6.70 8.04 -9.25
N SER A 88 -6.96 6.97 -8.49
CA SER A 88 -8.06 6.04 -8.73
C SER A 88 -9.40 6.61 -8.24
N ASP A 89 -10.48 6.21 -8.90
CA ASP A 89 -11.84 6.54 -8.44
C ASP A 89 -12.11 5.85 -7.07
N PRO A 90 -12.99 6.40 -6.20
CA PRO A 90 -13.30 5.81 -4.90
C PRO A 90 -13.85 4.38 -4.97
N GLY A 91 -13.54 3.58 -3.95
CA GLY A 91 -14.10 2.24 -3.78
C GLY A 91 -15.57 2.25 -3.39
N THR A 92 -16.35 1.33 -3.97
CA THR A 92 -17.73 1.02 -3.56
C THR A 92 -17.82 -0.26 -2.72
N ARG A 93 -16.72 -1.01 -2.65
CA ARG A 93 -16.57 -2.26 -1.89
C ARG A 93 -15.59 -2.04 -0.73
N THR A 94 -15.72 -2.85 0.30
CA THR A 94 -14.78 -2.92 1.43
C THR A 94 -13.36 -3.22 0.93
N GLY A 95 -12.34 -2.58 1.49
CA GLY A 95 -10.91 -2.75 1.13
C GLY A 95 -10.27 -4.03 1.66
N THR A 96 -10.97 -5.16 1.51
CA THR A 96 -10.44 -6.49 1.82
C THR A 96 -9.45 -6.93 0.73
N SER A 97 -8.50 -7.80 1.09
CA SER A 97 -7.54 -8.32 0.12
C SER A 97 -8.22 -9.02 -1.06
N ALA A 98 -9.32 -9.75 -0.84
CA ALA A 98 -10.05 -10.40 -1.92
C ALA A 98 -10.64 -9.39 -2.93
N ASN A 99 -11.23 -8.28 -2.46
CA ASN A 99 -11.74 -7.23 -3.35
C ASN A 99 -10.61 -6.50 -4.08
N ILE A 100 -9.51 -6.22 -3.40
CA ILE A 100 -8.31 -5.61 -4.02
C ILE A 100 -7.71 -6.53 -5.09
N VAL A 101 -7.64 -7.84 -4.82
CA VAL A 101 -7.12 -8.84 -5.78
C VAL A 101 -8.04 -8.97 -6.99
N ASP A 102 -9.37 -8.96 -6.79
CA ASP A 102 -10.34 -8.95 -7.90
C ASP A 102 -10.22 -7.65 -8.73
N ASP A 103 -10.04 -6.51 -8.08
CA ASP A 103 -9.75 -5.23 -8.76
C ASP A 103 -8.48 -5.30 -9.59
N LEU A 104 -7.39 -5.84 -9.02
CA LEU A 104 -6.12 -5.99 -9.74
C LEU A 104 -6.27 -6.96 -10.92
N HIS A 105 -6.96 -8.08 -10.76
CA HIS A 105 -7.19 -9.04 -11.84
C HIS A 105 -7.96 -8.41 -13.01
N ARG A 106 -9.03 -7.65 -12.69
CA ARG A 106 -9.81 -6.88 -13.68
C ARG A 106 -8.99 -5.79 -14.34
N LEU A 107 -8.19 -5.06 -13.57
CA LEU A 107 -7.30 -4.02 -14.05
C LEU A 107 -6.32 -4.55 -15.09
N MET A 108 -5.61 -5.63 -14.78
CA MET A 108 -4.62 -6.23 -15.69
C MET A 108 -5.29 -6.75 -16.97
N LYS A 109 -6.47 -7.36 -16.85
CA LYS A 109 -7.25 -7.83 -17.99
C LYS A 109 -7.76 -6.68 -18.87
N ALA A 110 -8.35 -5.65 -18.27
CA ALA A 110 -8.91 -4.50 -19.00
C ALA A 110 -7.83 -3.62 -19.63
N ALA A 111 -6.60 -3.65 -19.09
CA ALA A 111 -5.43 -2.98 -19.66
C ALA A 111 -4.69 -3.80 -20.74
N ASP A 112 -5.20 -4.99 -21.10
CA ASP A 112 -4.56 -5.93 -22.03
C ASP A 112 -3.11 -6.27 -21.65
N ILE A 113 -2.84 -6.44 -20.35
CA ILE A 113 -1.53 -6.87 -19.83
C ILE A 113 -1.63 -8.33 -19.40
N PRO A 114 -1.17 -9.29 -20.23
CA PRO A 114 -1.32 -10.70 -19.92
C PRO A 114 -0.27 -11.21 -18.92
N PRO A 115 -0.56 -12.33 -18.21
CA PRO A 115 0.45 -13.08 -17.44
C PRO A 115 1.54 -13.65 -18.38
N PRO A 116 2.70 -14.07 -17.86
CA PRO A 116 3.02 -14.24 -16.45
C PRO A 116 3.46 -12.96 -15.72
N TYR A 117 3.20 -12.91 -14.42
CA TYR A 117 3.54 -11.81 -13.52
C TYR A 117 4.62 -12.18 -12.50
N ILE A 118 5.43 -11.20 -12.15
CA ILE A 118 6.14 -11.16 -10.87
C ILE A 118 5.43 -10.13 -10.01
N LEU A 119 4.95 -10.54 -8.83
CA LEU A 119 4.24 -9.62 -7.94
C LEU A 119 5.16 -9.11 -6.84
N VAL A 120 5.12 -7.81 -6.57
CA VAL A 120 5.91 -7.14 -5.54
C VAL A 120 4.97 -6.46 -4.57
N GLY A 121 4.95 -6.89 -3.31
CA GLY A 121 4.04 -6.36 -2.30
C GLY A 121 4.79 -5.77 -1.11
N HIS A 122 4.48 -4.52 -0.75
CA HIS A 122 4.98 -3.87 0.48
C HIS A 122 3.92 -3.87 1.57
N SER A 123 4.27 -4.22 2.82
CA SER A 123 3.35 -4.17 3.96
C SER A 123 2.02 -4.88 3.62
N TYR A 124 0.88 -4.20 3.61
CA TYR A 124 -0.43 -4.75 3.20
C TYR A 124 -0.47 -5.27 1.76
N GLY A 125 0.24 -4.63 0.82
CA GLY A 125 0.43 -5.15 -0.53
C GLY A 125 1.06 -6.54 -0.53
N GLY A 126 1.86 -6.88 0.50
CA GLY A 126 2.38 -8.22 0.71
C GLY A 126 1.29 -9.28 0.96
N MET A 127 0.20 -8.92 1.64
CA MET A 127 -0.97 -9.79 1.80
C MET A 127 -1.73 -9.95 0.47
N ASN A 128 -1.93 -8.84 -0.24
CA ASN A 128 -2.65 -8.82 -1.51
C ASN A 128 -1.97 -9.69 -2.58
N VAL A 129 -0.65 -9.56 -2.77
CA VAL A 129 0.08 -10.34 -3.80
C VAL A 129 0.13 -11.84 -3.47
N ARG A 130 0.15 -12.19 -2.18
CA ARG A 130 0.05 -13.59 -1.74
C ARG A 130 -1.32 -14.16 -2.05
N LEU A 131 -2.39 -13.43 -1.73
CA LEU A 131 -3.75 -13.86 -2.04
C LEU A 131 -4.00 -13.93 -3.56
N TYR A 132 -3.46 -13.00 -4.35
CA TYR A 132 -3.50 -13.07 -5.81
C TYR A 132 -2.89 -14.37 -6.32
N LYS A 133 -1.71 -14.76 -5.80
CA LYS A 133 -1.05 -16.02 -6.17
C LYS A 133 -1.87 -17.26 -5.79
N ASP A 134 -2.59 -17.21 -4.66
CA ASP A 134 -3.44 -18.31 -4.23
C ASP A 134 -4.71 -18.45 -5.10
N TYR A 135 -5.31 -17.33 -5.56
CA TYR A 135 -6.47 -17.35 -6.45
C TYR A 135 -6.12 -17.63 -7.91
N PHE A 136 -4.99 -17.13 -8.39
CA PHE A 136 -4.57 -17.22 -9.80
C PHE A 136 -3.18 -17.88 -9.93
N PRO A 137 -3.04 -19.15 -9.52
CA PRO A 137 -1.73 -19.75 -9.31
C PRO A 137 -0.89 -19.92 -10.57
N SER A 138 -1.50 -19.97 -11.75
CA SER A 138 -0.84 -20.07 -13.05
C SER A 138 -0.39 -18.72 -13.62
N GLU A 139 -0.86 -17.61 -13.08
CA GLU A 139 -0.56 -16.28 -13.59
C GLU A 139 0.73 -15.68 -13.02
N VAL A 140 1.20 -16.22 -11.89
CA VAL A 140 2.33 -15.64 -11.14
C VAL A 140 3.51 -16.61 -11.15
N VAL A 141 4.66 -16.13 -11.65
CA VAL A 141 5.90 -16.91 -11.79
C VAL A 141 6.98 -16.52 -10.77
N GLY A 142 6.74 -15.49 -9.96
CA GLY A 142 7.65 -15.08 -8.89
C GLY A 142 7.03 -14.01 -8.00
N MET A 143 7.60 -13.85 -6.81
CA MET A 143 7.12 -12.87 -5.84
C MET A 143 8.25 -12.24 -5.03
N VAL A 144 8.13 -10.95 -4.75
CA VAL A 144 9.00 -10.21 -3.82
C VAL A 144 8.14 -9.55 -2.76
N LEU A 145 8.43 -9.85 -1.50
CA LEU A 145 7.74 -9.28 -0.35
C LEU A 145 8.67 -8.29 0.34
N VAL A 146 8.24 -7.05 0.47
CA VAL A 146 9.01 -5.95 1.08
C VAL A 146 8.36 -5.60 2.40
N ASP A 147 9.03 -5.93 3.51
CA ASP A 147 8.51 -5.76 4.87
C ASP A 147 7.01 -6.11 4.99
N PRO A 148 6.61 -7.34 4.59
CA PRO A 148 5.20 -7.66 4.39
C PRO A 148 4.43 -7.79 5.70
N SER A 149 3.18 -7.36 5.67
CA SER A 149 2.20 -7.77 6.68
C SER A 149 1.94 -9.27 6.56
N HIS A 150 1.68 -9.91 7.70
CA HIS A 150 1.39 -11.33 7.77
C HIS A 150 0.10 -11.55 8.57
N GLU A 151 -0.79 -12.38 8.04
CA GLU A 151 -2.13 -12.65 8.58
C GLU A 151 -2.11 -13.12 10.04
N ASP A 152 -1.07 -13.84 10.45
CA ASP A 152 -0.91 -14.29 11.83
C ASP A 152 -0.18 -13.30 12.76
N TRP A 153 0.25 -12.13 12.30
CA TRP A 153 1.12 -11.24 13.11
C TRP A 153 0.46 -10.84 14.43
N VAL A 154 -0.75 -10.26 14.38
CA VAL A 154 -1.49 -9.84 15.59
C VAL A 154 -1.72 -11.02 16.52
N ARG A 155 -2.17 -12.15 15.98
CA ARG A 155 -2.48 -13.35 16.76
C ARG A 155 -1.24 -13.92 17.44
N ARG A 156 -0.08 -13.89 16.79
CA ARG A 156 1.20 -14.36 17.36
C ARG A 156 1.71 -13.42 18.43
N VAL A 157 1.64 -12.11 18.22
CA VAL A 157 2.05 -11.13 19.23
C VAL A 157 1.13 -11.20 20.45
N TRP A 158 -0.18 -11.26 20.24
CA TRP A 158 -1.18 -11.46 21.30
C TRP A 158 -0.88 -12.73 22.14
N ALA A 159 -0.58 -13.86 21.49
CA ALA A 159 -0.25 -15.10 22.20
C ALA A 159 1.03 -15.02 23.06
N LEU A 160 1.88 -14.02 22.82
CA LEU A 160 3.08 -13.74 23.62
C LEU A 160 2.86 -12.67 24.69
N THR A 161 1.72 -11.95 24.65
CA THR A 161 1.45 -10.91 25.66
C THR A 161 1.11 -11.52 27.01
N PRO A 162 1.73 -11.04 28.11
CA PRO A 162 1.46 -11.54 29.46
C PRO A 162 0.10 -11.07 30.01
N THR A 163 -0.63 -10.23 29.27
CA THR A 163 -1.94 -9.70 29.62
C THR A 163 -3.04 -10.76 29.46
N GLN A 164 -4.04 -10.76 30.34
CA GLN A 164 -5.21 -11.66 30.25
C GLN A 164 -6.30 -11.17 29.27
N LEU A 165 -5.99 -10.25 28.36
CA LEU A 165 -6.96 -9.74 27.38
C LEU A 165 -7.36 -10.85 26.41
N THR A 166 -8.66 -10.89 26.06
CA THR A 166 -9.09 -11.68 24.90
C THR A 166 -8.48 -11.10 23.62
N TYR A 167 -8.47 -11.88 22.53
CA TYR A 167 -7.95 -11.39 21.24
C TYR A 167 -8.70 -10.14 20.78
N GLU A 168 -10.02 -10.11 20.95
CA GLU A 168 -10.88 -8.98 20.59
C GLU A 168 -10.53 -7.73 21.39
N GLN A 169 -10.27 -7.88 22.69
CA GLN A 169 -9.84 -6.76 23.55
C GLN A 169 -8.46 -6.25 23.15
N TYR A 170 -7.51 -7.15 22.87
CA TYR A 170 -6.17 -6.78 22.43
C TYR A 170 -6.20 -5.97 21.14
N VAL A 171 -7.01 -6.40 20.17
CA VAL A 171 -7.19 -5.68 18.90
C VAL A 171 -7.89 -4.34 19.11
N ALA A 172 -8.99 -4.33 19.88
CA ALA A 172 -9.69 -3.09 20.17
C ALA A 172 -8.76 -2.08 20.87
N GLU A 173 -8.01 -2.47 21.90
CA GLU A 173 -7.11 -1.56 22.60
C GLU A 173 -5.91 -1.13 21.75
N GLY A 174 -5.39 -2.03 20.91
CA GLY A 174 -4.19 -1.78 20.10
C GLY A 174 -4.43 -0.89 18.87
N PHE A 175 -5.59 -1.03 18.20
CA PHE A 175 -5.84 -0.40 16.91
C PHE A 175 -6.98 0.63 16.91
N GLU A 176 -7.89 0.61 17.90
CA GLU A 176 -8.99 1.59 17.97
C GLU A 176 -8.52 3.06 18.00
N PRO A 177 -7.40 3.44 18.67
CA PRO A 177 -6.90 4.81 18.57
C PRO A 177 -6.59 5.22 17.13
N MET A 178 -5.98 4.33 16.35
CA MET A 178 -5.64 4.57 14.95
C MET A 178 -6.91 4.69 14.11
N TRP A 179 -7.85 3.76 14.21
CA TRP A 179 -9.10 3.83 13.46
C TRP A 179 -9.96 5.03 13.85
N ARG A 180 -9.91 5.47 15.11
CA ARG A 180 -10.55 6.72 15.54
C ARG A 180 -9.94 7.92 14.83
N ASP A 181 -8.62 7.98 14.75
CA ASP A 181 -7.91 9.06 14.06
C ASP A 181 -8.28 9.09 12.57
N GLU A 182 -8.35 7.93 11.91
CA GLU A 182 -8.79 7.83 10.51
C GLU A 182 -10.24 8.28 10.32
N ARG A 183 -11.15 7.90 11.22
CA ARG A 183 -12.54 8.37 11.20
C ARG A 183 -12.64 9.88 11.38
N GLU A 184 -11.82 10.47 12.25
CA GLU A 184 -11.73 11.91 12.41
C GLU A 184 -11.23 12.60 11.13
N CYS A 185 -10.19 12.05 10.50
CA CYS A 185 -9.64 12.56 9.25
C CYS A 185 -10.64 12.45 8.09
N LEU A 186 -11.33 11.32 7.95
CA LEU A 186 -12.41 11.13 6.97
C LEU A 186 -13.52 12.16 7.15
N ARG A 187 -13.95 12.37 8.40
CA ARG A 187 -14.98 13.37 8.71
C ARG A 187 -14.51 14.78 8.34
N ALA A 188 -13.27 15.12 8.68
CA ALA A 188 -12.70 16.43 8.36
C ALA A 188 -12.56 16.66 6.85
N ALA A 189 -12.07 15.66 6.10
CA ALA A 189 -11.99 15.71 4.64
C ALA A 189 -13.36 15.87 3.99
N THR A 190 -14.38 15.16 4.50
CA THR A 190 -15.77 15.25 4.00
C THR A 190 -16.39 16.62 4.23
N LEU A 191 -16.11 17.25 5.38
CA LEU A 191 -16.61 18.57 5.72
C LEU A 191 -15.78 19.72 5.13
N GLY A 192 -14.61 19.41 4.57
CA GLY A 192 -13.57 20.35 4.19
C GLY A 192 -12.64 20.65 5.37
N PHE A 193 -11.35 20.41 5.16
CA PHE A 193 -10.34 20.73 6.16
C PHE A 193 -10.24 22.24 6.42
N VAL A 194 -9.98 22.60 7.68
CA VAL A 194 -9.50 23.94 8.04
C VAL A 194 -7.97 23.92 7.97
N GLU A 195 -7.42 24.56 6.95
CA GLU A 195 -5.97 24.62 6.70
C GLU A 195 -5.22 25.16 7.92
N GLY A 196 -4.12 24.50 8.29
CA GLY A 196 -3.28 24.87 9.43
C GLY A 196 -3.83 24.52 10.82
N SER A 197 -5.04 23.96 10.92
CA SER A 197 -5.57 23.40 12.18
C SER A 197 -4.76 22.19 12.66
N GLU A 198 -4.86 21.84 13.94
CA GLU A 198 -4.19 20.65 14.47
C GLU A 198 -4.69 19.35 13.82
N LEU A 199 -6.00 19.28 13.51
CA LEU A 199 -6.55 18.13 12.80
C LEU A 199 -6.04 18.05 11.36
N TYR A 200 -5.90 19.19 10.68
CA TYR A 200 -5.27 19.23 9.36
C TYR A 200 -3.83 18.74 9.38
N LYS A 201 -3.01 19.22 10.32
CA LYS A 201 -1.61 18.79 10.46
C LYS A 201 -1.47 17.30 10.82
N LYS A 202 -2.45 16.77 11.56
CA LYS A 202 -2.53 15.34 11.90
C LYS A 202 -2.86 14.49 10.67
N CYS A 203 -3.83 14.91 9.88
CA CYS A 203 -4.40 14.10 8.80
C CYS A 203 -3.69 14.26 7.45
N VAL A 204 -3.22 15.46 7.15
CA VAL A 204 -2.69 15.83 5.84
C VAL A 204 -1.16 15.87 5.94
N PRO A 205 -0.44 15.00 5.22
CA PRO A 205 1.01 14.96 5.24
C PRO A 205 1.62 16.31 4.86
N GLY A 206 2.65 16.72 5.60
CA GLY A 206 3.51 17.83 5.20
C GLY A 206 4.42 17.44 4.02
N PRO A 207 5.16 18.42 3.45
CA PRO A 207 6.09 18.15 2.36
C PRO A 207 7.14 17.11 2.73
N ASP A 208 7.31 16.10 1.87
CA ASP A 208 8.36 15.11 1.99
C ASP A 208 9.64 15.63 1.29
N PRO A 209 10.80 15.70 1.98
CA PRO A 209 12.05 16.19 1.39
C PRO A 209 12.59 15.28 0.28
N ARG A 210 12.04 14.07 0.11
CA ARG A 210 12.37 13.14 -0.97
C ARG A 210 11.61 13.47 -2.26
N PHE A 211 10.63 14.37 -2.22
CA PHE A 211 9.80 14.74 -3.37
C PHE A 211 10.10 16.18 -3.80
N SER A 212 9.98 16.48 -5.10
CA SER A 212 10.01 17.85 -5.57
C SER A 212 8.75 18.61 -5.15
N ASP A 213 8.77 19.95 -5.26
CA ASP A 213 7.61 20.79 -4.93
C ASP A 213 6.35 20.40 -5.72
N ALA A 214 6.52 20.01 -6.99
CA ALA A 214 5.41 19.61 -7.85
C ALA A 214 4.79 18.27 -7.39
N VAL A 215 5.62 17.29 -7.03
CA VAL A 215 5.16 15.99 -6.51
C VAL A 215 4.52 16.17 -5.14
N ASN A 216 5.11 16.98 -4.25
CA ASN A 216 4.51 17.33 -2.97
C ASN A 216 3.15 18.01 -3.12
N ALA A 217 2.99 18.94 -4.07
CA ALA A 217 1.71 19.60 -4.33
C ALA A 217 0.63 18.63 -4.82
N ALA A 218 0.99 17.68 -5.69
CA ALA A 218 0.07 16.66 -6.17
C ALA A 218 -0.33 15.68 -5.06
N TYR A 219 0.66 15.18 -4.30
CA TYR A 219 0.45 14.32 -3.13
C TYR A 219 -0.45 14.98 -2.10
N HIS A 220 -0.18 16.25 -1.78
CA HIS A 220 -1.00 17.04 -0.85
C HIS A 220 -2.47 17.09 -1.28
N LYS A 221 -2.75 17.32 -2.57
CA LYS A 221 -4.11 17.35 -3.10
C LYS A 221 -4.85 16.03 -2.92
N ILE A 222 -4.15 14.89 -3.05
CA ILE A 222 -4.75 13.57 -2.83
C ILE A 222 -5.20 13.43 -1.37
N TYR A 223 -4.37 13.87 -0.42
CA TYR A 223 -4.67 13.82 1.01
C TYR A 223 -5.73 14.84 1.48
N LEU A 224 -6.19 15.74 0.62
CA LEU A 224 -7.38 16.55 0.91
C LEU A 224 -8.69 15.82 0.58
N SER A 225 -8.64 14.71 -0.16
CA SER A 225 -9.81 13.95 -0.58
C SER A 225 -10.35 13.07 0.54
N PRO A 226 -11.68 12.94 0.73
CA PRO A 226 -12.23 11.94 1.64
C PRO A 226 -11.95 10.49 1.19
N ALA A 227 -11.69 10.28 -0.10
CA ALA A 227 -11.49 8.93 -0.65
C ALA A 227 -10.29 8.19 -0.04
N ILE A 228 -9.17 8.89 0.19
CA ILE A 228 -7.95 8.28 0.74
C ILE A 228 -8.19 7.77 2.17
N TYR A 229 -8.94 8.52 2.99
CA TYR A 229 -9.24 8.15 4.37
C TYR A 229 -10.30 7.06 4.46
N GLN A 230 -11.25 7.05 3.53
CA GLN A 230 -12.20 5.96 3.43
C GLN A 230 -11.50 4.65 3.02
N ALA A 231 -10.53 4.73 2.09
CA ALA A 231 -9.68 3.61 1.70
C ALA A 231 -8.79 3.15 2.87
N ALA A 232 -8.15 4.09 3.57
CA ALA A 232 -7.32 3.82 4.75
C ALA A 232 -8.07 3.00 5.80
N LEU A 233 -9.20 3.54 6.26
CA LEU A 233 -10.00 2.94 7.31
C LEU A 233 -10.44 1.52 6.95
N THR A 234 -10.92 1.33 5.72
CA THR A 234 -11.38 0.00 5.31
C THR A 234 -10.22 -0.98 5.08
N GLU A 235 -9.07 -0.53 4.60
CA GLU A 235 -7.88 -1.39 4.45
C GLU A 235 -7.33 -1.79 5.82
N ASP A 236 -7.12 -0.84 6.74
CA ASP A 236 -6.54 -1.09 8.06
C ASP A 236 -7.44 -1.92 8.97
N GLU A 237 -8.76 -1.68 8.97
CA GLU A 237 -9.70 -2.53 9.70
C GLU A 237 -9.59 -3.98 9.18
N ASN A 238 -9.59 -4.19 7.87
CA ASN A 238 -9.63 -5.54 7.31
C ASN A 238 -8.29 -6.26 7.30
N LEU A 239 -7.17 -5.53 7.32
CA LEU A 239 -5.83 -6.08 7.44
C LEU A 239 -5.74 -7.07 8.61
N HIS A 240 -6.34 -6.73 9.76
CA HIS A 240 -6.29 -7.53 10.98
C HIS A 240 -7.42 -8.57 11.12
N PHE A 241 -8.47 -8.46 10.31
CA PHE A 241 -9.65 -9.31 10.36
C PHE A 241 -9.88 -10.07 9.04
N GLU A 242 -10.77 -9.56 8.18
CA GLU A 242 -11.28 -10.31 7.04
C GLU A 242 -10.17 -10.68 6.05
N SER A 243 -9.26 -9.76 5.73
CA SER A 243 -8.13 -10.04 4.84
C SER A 243 -7.21 -11.13 5.42
N SER A 244 -6.98 -11.10 6.74
CA SER A 244 -6.23 -12.13 7.43
C SER A 244 -6.91 -13.51 7.33
N ASP A 245 -8.23 -13.58 7.50
CA ASP A 245 -8.99 -14.82 7.35
C ASP A 245 -8.99 -15.33 5.91
N GLN A 246 -9.15 -14.43 4.93
CA GLN A 246 -9.06 -14.76 3.50
C GLN A 246 -7.72 -15.42 3.16
N LEU A 247 -6.60 -14.86 3.63
CA LEU A 247 -5.27 -15.47 3.44
C LEU A 247 -5.15 -16.82 4.15
N ARG A 248 -5.60 -16.94 5.40
CA ARG A 248 -5.55 -18.22 6.13
C ARG A 248 -6.33 -19.32 5.43
N MET A 249 -7.47 -18.98 4.82
CA MET A 249 -8.32 -19.92 4.09
C MET A 249 -7.76 -20.29 2.72
N ALA A 250 -7.18 -19.32 2.00
CA ALA A 250 -6.71 -19.51 0.63
C ALA A 250 -5.30 -20.10 0.54
N ARG A 251 -4.48 -19.98 1.61
CA ARG A 251 -3.06 -20.31 1.59
C ARG A 251 -2.77 -21.67 0.93
N SER A 252 -1.89 -21.63 -0.06
CA SER A 252 -1.43 -22.82 -0.74
C SER A 252 0.10 -22.92 -0.72
N TRP A 253 0.63 -24.11 -1.01
CA TRP A 253 2.08 -24.27 -1.20
C TRP A 253 2.49 -23.69 -2.56
N TYR A 254 3.47 -22.78 -2.55
CA TYR A 254 3.95 -22.13 -3.78
C TYR A 254 4.91 -22.97 -4.63
N GLY A 255 5.19 -24.22 -4.25
CA GLY A 255 6.06 -25.08 -5.04
C GLY A 255 7.49 -24.55 -5.08
N ASN A 256 8.07 -24.59 -6.29
CA ASN A 256 9.41 -24.06 -6.59
C ASN A 256 9.38 -22.61 -7.11
N MET A 257 8.25 -21.90 -6.97
CA MET A 257 8.15 -20.52 -7.41
C MET A 257 9.16 -19.65 -6.63
N PRO A 258 9.99 -18.84 -7.30
CA PRO A 258 10.87 -17.89 -6.62
C PRO A 258 10.09 -16.94 -5.71
N LEU A 259 10.43 -16.93 -4.42
CA LEU A 259 9.90 -16.03 -3.41
C LEU A 259 11.07 -15.37 -2.67
N ILE A 260 11.16 -14.05 -2.74
CA ILE A 260 12.15 -13.26 -2.00
C ILE A 260 11.43 -12.45 -0.94
N VAL A 261 11.96 -12.44 0.29
CA VAL A 261 11.45 -11.63 1.40
C VAL A 261 12.55 -10.68 1.85
N LEU A 262 12.29 -9.38 1.71
CA LEU A 262 13.14 -8.29 2.17
C LEU A 262 12.59 -7.78 3.50
N ARG A 263 13.44 -7.72 4.53
CA ARG A 263 13.09 -7.19 5.86
C ARG A 263 13.88 -5.90 6.09
N GLY A 264 13.18 -4.88 6.59
CA GLY A 264 13.77 -3.61 7.03
C GLY A 264 14.55 -3.74 8.33
#